data_AF-A0A1G9ZS74-F1
#
_entry.id   AF-A0A1G9ZS74-F1
#
_cell.length_a   1.000
_cell.length_b   1.000
_cell.length_c   1.000
_cell.angle_alpha   90.00
_cell.angle_beta   90.00
_cell.angle_gamma   90.00
#
_symmetry.space_group_name_H-M   'P 1'
#
loop_
_entity.id
_entity.type
_entity.pdbx_description
1 polymer ?
#
loop_
_entity_poly.entity_id
_entity_poly.type
_entity_poly.pdbx_seq_one_letter_code
_entity_poly.pdbx_strand_id
1 'polypeptide(L)'
;MNKERISSKHEQIIKLAVKAVREYDEEQRKSKHDKRLRNTKLLLDNFQALQEHCKNAIYDIKMAKENAIDILDELLDKEDDVYIESIKRSVTRTSIIVSHVNAMLDIYEIYCQKARKADERRGHRVLKATYFEDISIEEIMKKENISQKTYYRDVNRASDRLSALIFGIDGIF
;
A
#
# COMPACT_ATOMS: atom_id res chain seq x y z
N MET A 1 -23.19 40.18 -31.67
CA MET A 1 -23.22 40.44 -30.21
C MET A 1 -23.84 39.34 -29.35
N ASN A 2 -25.06 38.82 -29.60
CA ASN A 2 -25.67 37.83 -28.69
C ASN A 2 -25.10 36.39 -28.84
N LYS A 3 -24.77 35.96 -30.07
CA LYS A 3 -24.17 34.63 -30.33
C LYS A 3 -22.76 34.46 -29.74
N GLU A 4 -21.90 35.48 -29.81
CA GLU A 4 -20.55 35.43 -29.24
C GLU A 4 -20.56 35.37 -27.70
N ARG A 5 -21.47 36.11 -27.06
CA ARG A 5 -21.68 36.02 -25.60
C ARG A 5 -22.19 34.65 -25.16
N ILE A 6 -23.06 34.02 -25.95
CA ILE A 6 -23.56 32.68 -25.69
C ILE A 6 -22.45 31.64 -25.90
N SER A 7 -21.64 31.77 -26.97
CA SER A 7 -20.49 30.88 -27.23
C SER A 7 -19.44 30.96 -26.12
N SER A 8 -19.13 32.16 -25.64
CA SER A 8 -18.19 32.38 -24.53
C SER A 8 -18.67 31.78 -23.21
N LYS A 9 -19.98 31.85 -22.92
CA LYS A 9 -20.56 31.19 -21.74
C LYS A 9 -20.49 29.66 -21.84
N HIS A 10 -20.75 29.08 -23.00
CA HIS A 10 -20.65 27.62 -23.19
C HIS A 10 -19.22 27.13 -23.01
N GLU A 11 -18.23 27.86 -23.54
CA GLU A 11 -16.82 27.53 -23.37
C GLU A 11 -16.40 27.62 -21.89
N GLN A 12 -16.89 28.61 -21.15
CA GLN A 12 -16.65 28.75 -19.72
C GLN A 12 -17.28 27.60 -18.91
N ILE A 13 -18.49 27.16 -19.27
CA ILE A 13 -19.15 26.00 -18.65
C ILE A 13 -18.36 24.71 -18.92
N ILE A 14 -17.92 24.48 -20.16
CA ILE A 14 -17.10 23.31 -20.52
C ILE A 14 -15.79 23.32 -19.72
N LYS A 15 -15.12 24.46 -19.61
CA LYS A 15 -13.88 24.59 -18.83
C LYS A 15 -14.09 24.30 -17.35
N LEU A 16 -15.18 24.77 -16.75
CA LEU A 16 -15.53 24.48 -15.36
C LEU A 16 -15.86 23.00 -15.16
N ALA A 17 -16.59 22.38 -16.09
CA ALA A 17 -16.90 20.95 -16.04
C ALA A 17 -15.63 20.09 -16.12
N VAL A 18 -14.73 20.38 -17.07
CA VAL A 18 -13.43 19.67 -17.19
C VAL A 18 -12.59 19.84 -15.93
N LYS A 19 -12.58 21.04 -15.34
CA LYS A 19 -11.86 21.30 -14.09
C LYS A 19 -12.44 20.48 -12.93
N ALA A 20 -13.76 20.48 -12.75
CA ALA A 20 -14.43 19.74 -11.69
C ALA A 20 -14.20 18.22 -11.82
N VAL A 21 -14.23 17.68 -13.04
CA VAL A 21 -13.92 16.26 -13.28
C VAL A 21 -12.49 15.93 -12.88
N ARG A 22 -11.52 16.78 -13.25
CA ARG A 22 -10.11 16.57 -12.87
C ARG A 22 -9.89 16.62 -11.36
N GLU A 23 -10.49 17.60 -10.68
CA GLU A 23 -10.41 17.73 -9.22
C GLU A 23 -11.01 16.50 -8.53
N TYR A 24 -12.17 16.03 -9.01
CA TYR A 24 -12.79 14.80 -8.51
C TYR A 24 -11.90 13.57 -8.73
N ASP A 25 -11.33 13.40 -9.93
CA ASP A 25 -10.43 12.27 -10.23
C ASP A 25 -9.17 12.28 -9.35
N GLU A 26 -8.58 13.46 -9.10
CA GLU A 26 -7.43 13.63 -8.22
C GLU A 26 -7.77 13.29 -6.76
N GLU A 27 -8.93 13.73 -6.27
CA GLU A 27 -9.43 13.39 -4.94
C GLU A 27 -9.67 11.89 -4.78
N GLN A 28 -10.26 11.23 -5.79
CA GLN A 28 -10.48 9.78 -5.77
C GLN A 28 -9.15 9.01 -5.77
N ARG A 29 -8.18 9.41 -6.60
CA ARG A 29 -6.84 8.79 -6.61
C ARG A 29 -6.16 8.93 -5.26
N LYS A 30 -6.19 10.14 -4.67
CA LYS A 30 -5.59 10.39 -3.37
C LYS A 30 -6.28 9.58 -2.27
N SER A 31 -7.61 9.54 -2.25
CA SER A 31 -8.37 8.73 -1.29
C SER A 31 -8.02 7.24 -1.41
N LYS A 32 -7.93 6.72 -2.63
CA LYS A 32 -7.55 5.33 -2.89
C LYS A 32 -6.13 5.03 -2.40
N HIS A 33 -5.19 5.93 -2.69
CA HIS A 33 -3.81 5.84 -2.23
C HIS A 33 -3.70 5.81 -0.70
N ASP A 34 -4.36 6.76 -0.02
CA ASP A 34 -4.34 6.87 1.44
C ASP A 34 -4.91 5.60 2.11
N LYS A 35 -6.01 5.05 1.58
CA LYS A 35 -6.60 3.79 2.05
C LYS A 35 -5.66 2.60 1.85
N ARG A 36 -5.03 2.48 0.67
CA ARG A 36 -4.07 1.39 0.38
C ARG A 36 -2.85 1.46 1.29
N LEU A 37 -2.32 2.66 1.54
CA LEU A 37 -1.20 2.87 2.46
C LEU A 37 -1.58 2.49 3.90
N ARG A 38 -2.75 2.93 4.38
CA ARG A 38 -3.27 2.57 5.69
C ARG A 38 -3.42 1.05 5.83
N ASN A 39 -4.08 0.41 4.86
CA ASN A 39 -4.30 -1.03 4.85
C ASN A 39 -2.99 -1.83 4.76
N THR A 40 -1.99 -1.32 4.04
CA THR A 40 -0.64 -1.90 4.01
C THR A 40 0.01 -1.88 5.39
N LYS A 41 -0.08 -0.78 6.13
CA LYS A 41 0.46 -0.70 7.49
C LYS A 41 -0.25 -1.71 8.42
N LEU A 42 -1.58 -1.79 8.35
CA LEU A 42 -2.35 -2.78 9.11
C LEU A 42 -1.93 -4.23 8.79
N LEU A 43 -1.68 -4.55 7.52
CA LEU A 43 -1.17 -5.86 7.11
C LEU A 43 0.18 -6.16 7.76
N LEU A 44 1.11 -5.20 7.74
CA LEU A 44 2.45 -5.36 8.31
C LEU A 44 2.40 -5.50 9.83
N ASP A 45 1.62 -4.66 10.52
CA ASP A 45 1.44 -4.70 11.98
C ASP A 45 0.86 -6.03 12.46
N ASN A 46 0.01 -6.68 11.64
CA ASN A 46 -0.65 -7.93 11.99
C ASN A 46 -0.04 -9.16 11.29
N PHE A 47 1.10 -8.99 10.60
CA PHE A 47 1.57 -9.99 9.65
C PHE A 47 1.91 -11.33 10.30
N GLN A 48 2.58 -11.30 11.45
CA GLN A 48 2.93 -12.52 12.20
C GLN A 48 1.67 -13.30 12.62
N ALA A 49 0.62 -12.61 13.04
CA ALA A 49 -0.65 -13.24 13.42
C ALA A 49 -1.36 -13.86 12.20
N LEU A 50 -1.31 -13.18 11.04
CA LEU A 50 -1.84 -13.72 9.78
C LEU A 50 -1.07 -14.97 9.33
N GLN A 51 0.27 -14.95 9.42
CA GLN A 51 1.11 -16.10 9.12
C GLN A 51 0.78 -17.31 10.01
N GLU A 52 0.64 -17.10 11.33
CA GLU A 52 0.30 -18.17 12.25
C GLU A 52 -1.10 -18.75 11.97
N HIS A 53 -2.06 -17.89 11.60
CA HIS A 53 -3.42 -18.32 11.24
C HIS A 53 -3.47 -19.29 10.05
N CYS A 54 -2.52 -19.19 9.11
CA CYS A 54 -2.47 -20.04 7.92
C CYS A 54 -1.32 -21.06 7.89
N LYS A 55 -0.56 -21.22 8.99
CA LYS A 55 0.68 -22.00 9.04
C LYS A 55 0.55 -23.49 8.67
N ASN A 56 -0.61 -24.10 8.95
CA ASN A 56 -0.89 -25.50 8.65
C ASN A 56 -1.80 -25.68 7.42
N ALA A 57 -2.04 -24.61 6.67
CA ALA A 57 -2.88 -24.68 5.48
C ALA A 57 -2.15 -25.46 4.38
N ILE A 58 -2.52 -26.73 4.17
CA ILE A 58 -2.14 -27.47 2.96
C ILE A 58 -3.06 -26.96 1.85
N TYR A 59 -2.65 -25.87 1.19
CA TYR A 59 -3.42 -25.29 0.09
C TYR A 59 -2.58 -25.29 -1.18
N ASP A 60 -3.10 -25.99 -2.20
CA ASP A 60 -2.60 -25.87 -3.57
C ASP A 60 -3.11 -24.53 -4.12
N ILE A 61 -2.32 -23.47 -3.93
CA ILE A 61 -2.63 -22.08 -4.35
C ILE A 61 -3.09 -22.03 -5.82
N LYS A 62 -2.66 -23.01 -6.63
CA LYS A 62 -3.05 -23.16 -8.04
C LYS A 62 -4.54 -23.41 -8.27
N MET A 63 -5.29 -23.86 -7.26
CA MET A 63 -6.75 -24.10 -7.35
C MET A 63 -7.60 -22.96 -6.76
N ALA A 64 -6.97 -21.93 -6.19
CA ALA A 64 -7.69 -20.79 -5.65
C ALA A 64 -8.35 -19.97 -6.78
N LYS A 65 -9.65 -19.72 -6.66
CA LYS A 65 -10.41 -18.89 -7.61
C LYS A 65 -10.23 -17.39 -7.37
N GLU A 66 -9.84 -17.00 -6.16
CA GLU A 66 -9.60 -15.62 -5.75
C GLU A 66 -8.10 -15.30 -5.87
N ASN A 67 -7.78 -14.09 -6.34
CA ASN A 67 -6.43 -13.55 -6.27
C ASN A 67 -6.33 -12.49 -5.16
N ALA A 68 -5.10 -12.21 -4.71
CA ALA A 68 -4.87 -11.31 -3.58
C ALA A 68 -5.32 -9.87 -3.84
N ILE A 69 -5.17 -9.36 -5.07
CA ILE A 69 -5.53 -7.98 -5.41
C ILE A 69 -7.04 -7.80 -5.30
N ASP A 70 -7.84 -8.72 -5.84
CA ASP A 70 -9.29 -8.68 -5.76
C ASP A 70 -9.77 -8.71 -4.31
N ILE A 71 -9.16 -9.58 -3.47
CA ILE A 71 -9.43 -9.64 -2.03
C ILE A 71 -9.16 -8.30 -1.35
N LEU A 72 -8.03 -7.67 -1.67
CA LEU A 72 -7.60 -6.45 -1.02
C LEU A 72 -8.40 -5.23 -1.49
N ASP A 73 -8.75 -5.17 -2.77
CA ASP A 73 -9.59 -4.12 -3.33
C ASP A 73 -11.05 -4.25 -2.83
N GLU A 74 -11.59 -5.47 -2.64
CA GLU A 74 -12.89 -5.69 -1.99
C GLU A 74 -12.92 -5.13 -0.56
N LEU A 75 -11.81 -5.24 0.16
CA LEU A 75 -11.68 -4.82 1.55
C LEU A 75 -11.18 -3.38 1.71
N LEU A 76 -10.96 -2.66 0.62
CA LEU A 76 -10.29 -1.36 0.63
C LEU A 76 -10.96 -0.35 1.56
N ASP A 77 -12.30 -0.31 1.54
CA ASP A 77 -13.11 0.65 2.28
C ASP A 77 -13.48 0.20 3.70
N LYS A 78 -12.98 -0.96 4.16
CA LYS A 78 -13.23 -1.42 5.52
C LYS A 78 -12.54 -0.52 6.54
N GLU A 79 -13.17 -0.39 7.71
CA GLU A 79 -12.59 0.23 8.89
C GLU A 79 -11.46 -0.65 9.45
N ASP A 80 -10.55 -0.03 10.21
CA ASP A 80 -9.28 -0.63 10.63
C ASP A 80 -9.45 -1.93 11.44
N ASP A 81 -10.46 -1.95 12.32
CA ASP A 81 -10.81 -3.10 13.16
C ASP A 81 -11.45 -4.25 12.35
N VAL A 82 -12.23 -3.92 11.32
CA VAL A 82 -12.91 -4.91 10.46
C VAL A 82 -11.97 -5.45 9.37
N TYR A 83 -10.99 -4.68 8.94
CA TYR A 83 -10.13 -5.02 7.80
C TYR A 83 -9.35 -6.32 8.03
N ILE A 84 -8.63 -6.43 9.16
CA ILE A 84 -7.84 -7.62 9.48
C ILE A 84 -8.73 -8.84 9.76
N GLU A 85 -9.84 -8.64 10.46
CA GLU A 85 -10.80 -9.72 10.74
C GLU A 85 -11.47 -10.25 9.46
N SER A 86 -11.68 -9.39 8.47
CA SER A 86 -12.20 -9.80 7.16
C SER A 86 -11.21 -10.69 6.39
N ILE A 87 -9.90 -10.45 6.54
CA ILE A 87 -8.86 -11.32 5.96
C ILE A 87 -8.83 -12.67 6.66
N LYS A 88 -8.89 -12.66 8.00
CA LYS A 88 -8.91 -13.85 8.86
C LYS A 88 -10.18 -14.68 8.77
N ARG A 89 -11.19 -14.22 8.02
CA ARG A 89 -12.48 -14.93 7.85
C ARG A 89 -12.31 -16.34 7.30
N SER A 90 -11.23 -16.62 6.56
CA SER A 90 -10.84 -17.98 6.21
C SER A 90 -9.33 -18.16 6.13
N VAL A 91 -8.89 -19.38 6.43
CA VAL A 91 -7.50 -19.82 6.28
C VAL A 91 -7.03 -19.65 4.83
N THR A 92 -7.88 -19.96 3.86
CA THR A 92 -7.58 -19.83 2.42
C THR A 92 -7.29 -18.38 2.04
N ARG A 93 -8.20 -17.45 2.39
CA ARG A 93 -8.05 -16.02 2.09
C ARG A 93 -6.81 -15.44 2.77
N THR A 94 -6.59 -15.81 4.03
CA THR A 94 -5.38 -15.41 4.77
C THR A 94 -4.11 -15.91 4.09
N SER A 95 -4.08 -17.19 3.67
CA SER A 95 -2.92 -17.79 2.99
C SER A 95 -2.59 -17.11 1.66
N ILE A 96 -3.61 -16.73 0.89
CA ILE A 96 -3.45 -15.97 -0.37
C ILE A 96 -2.80 -14.61 -0.07
N ILE A 97 -3.32 -13.87 0.92
CA ILE A 97 -2.76 -12.56 1.29
C ILE A 97 -1.34 -12.67 1.84
N VAL A 98 -1.08 -13.62 2.74
CA VAL A 98 0.26 -13.83 3.30
C VAL A 98 1.27 -14.18 2.19
N SER A 99 0.91 -15.08 1.28
CA SER A 99 1.79 -15.45 0.16
C SER A 99 2.07 -14.27 -0.76
N HIS A 100 1.05 -13.45 -1.05
CA HIS A 100 1.18 -12.25 -1.86
C HIS A 100 2.08 -11.20 -1.21
N VAL A 101 1.87 -10.89 0.06
CA VAL A 101 2.68 -9.90 0.80
C VAL A 101 4.13 -10.35 0.91
N ASN A 102 4.40 -11.64 1.16
CA ASN A 102 5.76 -12.19 1.15
C ASN A 102 6.44 -11.97 -0.22
N ALA A 103 5.76 -12.31 -1.31
CA ALA A 103 6.30 -12.10 -2.66
C ALA A 103 6.60 -10.62 -2.94
N MET A 104 5.75 -9.69 -2.46
CA MET A 104 5.98 -8.26 -2.62
C MET A 104 7.13 -7.74 -1.75
N LEU A 105 7.31 -8.29 -0.54
CA LEU A 105 8.46 -7.99 0.32
C LEU A 105 9.78 -8.41 -0.35
N ASP A 106 9.82 -9.59 -0.97
CA ASP A 106 10.99 -10.09 -1.70
C ASP A 106 11.33 -9.18 -2.89
N ILE A 107 10.32 -8.79 -3.68
CA ILE A 107 10.49 -7.84 -4.79
C ILE A 107 10.99 -6.48 -4.27
N TYR A 108 10.43 -6.00 -3.17
CA TYR A 108 10.84 -4.73 -2.57
C TYR A 108 12.29 -4.77 -2.09
N GLU A 109 12.72 -5.89 -1.49
CA GLU A 109 14.12 -6.09 -1.09
C GLU A 109 15.06 -5.99 -2.31
N ILE A 110 14.76 -6.70 -3.39
CA ILE A 110 15.56 -6.68 -4.63
C ILE A 110 15.62 -5.25 -5.20
N TYR A 111 14.50 -4.53 -5.21
CA TYR A 111 14.45 -3.14 -5.64
C TYR A 111 15.37 -2.25 -4.79
N CYS A 112 15.29 -2.36 -3.45
CA CYS A 112 16.13 -1.61 -2.52
C CYS A 112 17.60 -1.92 -2.73
N GLN A 113 18.00 -3.19 -2.86
CA GLN A 113 19.39 -3.58 -3.07
C GLN A 113 20.00 -2.98 -4.34
N LYS A 114 19.20 -2.85 -5.41
CA LYS A 114 19.63 -2.26 -6.70
C LYS A 114 19.58 -0.73 -6.72
N ALA A 115 19.07 -0.08 -5.67
CA ALA A 115 18.85 1.36 -5.67
C ALA A 115 20.17 2.15 -5.61
N ARG A 116 20.23 3.25 -6.39
CA ARG A 116 21.41 4.13 -6.44
C ARG A 116 21.56 5.03 -5.21
N LYS A 117 20.44 5.44 -4.60
CA LYS A 117 20.44 6.33 -3.44
C LYS A 117 20.50 5.52 -2.13
N ALA A 118 21.27 6.02 -1.16
CA ALA A 118 21.52 5.32 0.10
C ALA A 118 20.28 5.15 0.98
N ASP A 119 19.40 6.16 0.99
CA ASP A 119 18.10 6.12 1.65
C ASP A 119 17.21 5.01 1.09
N GLU A 120 17.19 4.84 -0.24
CA GLU A 120 16.43 3.78 -0.89
C GLU A 120 17.00 2.39 -0.59
N ARG A 121 18.33 2.23 -0.55
CA ARG A 121 18.97 0.97 -0.15
C ARG A 121 18.67 0.59 1.28
N ARG A 122 18.45 1.57 2.17
CA ARG A 122 18.11 1.35 3.57
C ARG A 122 16.63 1.01 3.77
N GLY A 123 15.74 1.47 2.87
CA GLY A 123 14.29 1.37 3.03
C GLY A 123 13.79 -0.01 3.46
N HIS A 124 14.22 -1.09 2.81
CA HIS A 124 13.83 -2.46 3.20
C HIS A 124 14.36 -2.86 4.58
N ARG A 125 15.60 -2.48 4.95
CA ARG A 125 16.16 -2.80 6.27
C ARG A 125 15.40 -2.12 7.41
N VAL A 126 15.08 -0.84 7.25
CA VAL A 126 14.29 -0.09 8.26
C VAL A 126 12.87 -0.67 8.34
N LEU A 127 12.22 -0.93 7.21
CA LEU A 127 10.89 -1.55 7.19
C LEU A 127 10.90 -2.90 7.92
N LYS A 128 11.85 -3.78 7.59
CA LYS A 128 11.96 -5.11 8.19
C LYS A 128 12.21 -5.03 9.70
N ALA A 129 13.12 -4.16 10.11
CA ALA A 129 13.40 -3.90 11.50
C ALA A 129 12.17 -3.38 12.27
N THR A 130 11.35 -2.53 11.64
CA THR A 130 10.15 -1.96 12.27
C THR A 130 9.03 -2.97 12.46
N TYR A 131 8.79 -3.86 11.49
CA TYR A 131 7.59 -4.71 11.48
C TYR A 131 7.85 -6.19 11.78
N PHE A 132 9.10 -6.66 11.64
CA PHE A 132 9.42 -8.09 11.70
C PHE A 132 10.57 -8.43 12.65
N GLU A 133 11.20 -7.45 13.29
CA GLU A 133 12.25 -7.65 14.29
C GLU A 133 11.79 -7.12 15.64
N ASP A 134 12.14 -7.82 16.73
CA ASP A 134 11.87 -7.38 18.10
C ASP A 134 12.99 -6.45 18.59
N ILE A 135 13.12 -5.29 17.94
CA ILE A 135 14.09 -4.25 18.30
C ILE A 135 13.43 -2.87 18.40
N SER A 136 13.96 -2.04 19.28
CA SER A 136 13.42 -0.71 19.54
C SER A 136 13.73 0.29 18.42
N ILE A 137 12.89 1.32 18.27
CA ILE A 137 13.13 2.43 17.32
C ILE A 137 14.52 3.07 17.55
N GLU A 138 14.95 3.18 18.80
CA GLU A 138 16.26 3.73 19.17
C GLU A 138 17.42 2.87 18.65
N GLU A 139 17.31 1.54 18.74
CA GLU A 139 18.29 0.61 18.21
C GLU A 139 18.34 0.64 16.68
N ILE A 140 17.18 0.75 16.02
CA ILE A 140 17.11 0.90 14.55
C ILE A 140 17.83 2.18 14.13
N MET A 141 17.54 3.29 14.80
CA MET A 141 18.17 4.58 14.56
C MET A 141 19.69 4.53 14.73
N LYS A 142 20.16 3.86 15.79
CA LYS A 142 21.59 3.66 16.05
C LYS A 142 22.25 2.77 15.00
N LYS A 143 21.64 1.63 14.66
CA LYS A 143 22.14 0.64 13.67
C LYS A 143 22.30 1.27 12.28
N GLU A 144 21.34 2.09 11.88
CA GLU A 144 21.33 2.73 10.56
C GLU A 144 21.96 4.14 10.55
N ASN A 145 22.38 4.65 11.72
CA ASN A 145 22.93 5.99 11.91
C ASN A 145 22.01 7.10 11.34
N ILE A 146 20.75 7.10 11.79
CA ILE A 146 19.71 8.03 11.32
C ILE A 146 19.00 8.75 12.47
N SER A 147 18.48 9.94 12.18
CA SER A 147 17.63 10.68 13.12
C SER A 147 16.21 10.09 13.17
N GLN A 148 15.47 10.38 14.24
CA GLN A 148 14.07 9.95 14.39
C GLN A 148 13.18 10.44 13.23
N LYS A 149 13.39 11.68 12.77
CA LYS A 149 12.72 12.22 11.58
C LYS A 149 13.01 11.39 10.33
N THR A 150 14.25 10.92 10.18
CA THR A 150 14.65 10.07 9.05
C THR A 150 14.05 8.67 9.18
N TYR A 151 14.01 8.10 10.38
CA TYR A 151 13.33 6.82 10.65
C TYR A 151 11.88 6.84 10.17
N TYR A 152 11.06 7.79 10.66
CA TYR A 152 9.66 7.85 10.26
C TYR A 152 9.47 8.13 8.77
N ARG A 153 10.34 8.95 8.17
CA ARG A 153 10.32 9.19 6.72
C ARG A 153 10.62 7.92 5.94
N ASP A 154 11.61 7.15 6.36
CA ASP A 154 12.02 5.93 5.68
C ASP A 154 10.97 4.83 5.82
N VAL A 155 10.38 4.65 7.01
CA VAL A 155 9.24 3.74 7.24
C VAL A 155 8.07 4.12 6.33
N ASN A 156 7.63 5.38 6.36
CA ASN A 156 6.51 5.83 5.55
C ASN A 156 6.76 5.63 4.05
N ARG A 157 7.95 5.96 3.56
CA ARG A 157 8.32 5.78 2.14
C ARG A 157 8.42 4.32 1.75
N ALA A 158 8.89 3.47 2.66
CA ALA A 158 8.96 2.03 2.43
C ALA A 158 7.56 1.40 2.39
N SER A 159 6.68 1.74 3.35
CA SER A 159 5.29 1.31 3.35
C SER A 159 4.53 1.78 2.12
N ASP A 160 4.80 3.00 1.65
CA ASP A 160 4.21 3.57 0.43
C ASP A 160 4.61 2.78 -0.83
N ARG A 161 5.91 2.52 -0.99
CA ARG A 161 6.41 1.70 -2.10
C ARG A 161 5.88 0.27 -2.05
N LEU A 162 5.80 -0.31 -0.86
CA LEU A 162 5.26 -1.65 -0.70
C LEU A 162 3.74 -1.68 -0.97
N SER A 163 3.01 -0.64 -0.59
CA SER A 163 1.59 -0.47 -0.92
C SER A 163 1.36 -0.53 -2.44
N ALA A 164 2.19 0.19 -3.21
CA ALA A 164 2.13 0.13 -4.68
C ALA A 164 2.44 -1.27 -5.24
N LEU A 165 3.33 -2.04 -4.60
CA LEU A 165 3.59 -3.43 -5.02
C LEU A 165 2.42 -4.36 -4.67
N ILE A 166 1.87 -4.25 -3.46
CA ILE A 166 0.77 -5.07 -2.96
C ILE A 166 -0.52 -4.86 -3.77
N PHE A 167 -0.87 -3.63 -4.10
CA PHE A 167 -2.13 -3.33 -4.78
C PHE A 167 -2.01 -3.18 -6.30
N GLY A 168 -0.82 -3.46 -6.86
CA GLY A 168 -0.54 -3.33 -8.28
C GLY A 168 -0.21 -1.90 -8.73
N ILE A 169 0.35 -1.82 -9.95
CA ILE A 169 0.98 -0.63 -10.54
C ILE A 169 -0.01 0.51 -10.85
N ASP A 170 -1.32 0.34 -10.63
CA ASP A 170 -2.30 1.45 -10.72
C ASP A 170 -2.05 2.59 -9.71
N GLY A 171 -1.08 2.43 -8.80
CA GLY A 171 -0.56 3.48 -7.92
C GLY A 171 0.77 4.12 -8.34
N ILE A 172 1.30 3.83 -9.54
CA ILE A 172 2.47 4.50 -10.09
C ILE A 172 2.01 5.60 -11.07
N PHE A 173 2.44 6.83 -10.76
CA PHE A 173 2.29 8.14 -11.44
C PHE A 173 1.12 9.02 -11.00
#